data_AF-A0AAD9GBX1-F1
#
_entry.id   AF-A0AAD9GBX1-F1
#
_cell.length_a   1.000
_cell.length_b   1.000
_cell.length_c   1.000
_cell.angle_alpha   90.00
_cell.angle_beta   90.00
_cell.angle_gamma   90.00
#
_symmetry.space_group_name_H-M   'P 1'
#
loop_
_entity.id
_entity.type
_entity.pdbx_description
1 polymer ?
#
loop_
_entity_poly.entity_id
_entity_poly.type
_entity_poly.pdbx_seq_one_letter_code
_entity_poly.pdbx_strand_id
1 'polypeptide(L)'
;MKNLDQPYIIIEDLTLELFSKNARADVKVKQIVQRLVEPDRDVILFVSSATPVEIKHKPIDGLIYHAREYALTKRFTGSTPEHELSLLQYYVRVSFDYDPGVEFDRRHVRSVGQFISGYFAGTIRRYQERIENALIDQTLRQQ
;
A
#
# COMPACT_ATOMS: atom_id res chain seq x y z
N MET A 1 4.94 -15.20 17.43
CA MET A 1 4.32 -14.41 16.35
C MET A 1 3.02 -13.83 16.91
N LYS A 2 2.75 -12.52 16.74
CA LYS A 2 1.46 -11.93 17.16
C LYS A 2 0.34 -12.69 16.41
N ASN A 3 -0.73 -13.10 17.10
CA ASN A 3 -1.88 -13.72 16.42
C ASN A 3 -2.54 -12.63 15.55
N LEU A 4 -2.39 -12.76 14.23
CA LEU A 4 -2.93 -11.80 13.27
C LEU A 4 -4.36 -12.16 12.83
N ASP A 5 -4.94 -13.24 13.38
CA ASP A 5 -6.28 -13.72 13.05
C ASP A 5 -7.38 -12.89 13.74
N GLN A 6 -7.01 -12.05 14.72
CA GLN A 6 -7.90 -11.11 15.40
C GLN A 6 -7.64 -9.66 14.95
N PRO A 7 -8.58 -8.71 15.16
CA PRO A 7 -8.33 -7.29 14.94
C PRO A 7 -7.08 -6.80 15.66
N TYR A 8 -6.28 -5.97 14.99
CA TYR A 8 -5.02 -5.47 15.52
C TYR A 8 -4.75 -4.03 15.08
N ILE A 9 -3.86 -3.36 15.82
CA ILE A 9 -3.22 -2.10 15.43
C ILE A 9 -1.71 -2.28 15.58
N ILE A 10 -0.97 -1.85 14.56
CA ILE A 10 0.49 -1.84 14.52
C ILE A 10 0.91 -0.41 14.20
N ILE A 11 1.88 0.12 14.95
CA ILE A 11 2.49 1.43 14.71
C ILE A 11 3.95 1.16 14.33
N GLU A 12 4.38 1.72 13.20
CA GLU A 12 5.70 1.49 12.65
C GLU A 12 6.37 2.82 12.31
N ASP A 13 7.69 2.86 12.51
CA ASP A 13 8.57 3.94 12.10
C ASP A 13 9.73 3.31 11.31
N LEU A 14 9.71 3.51 10.01
CA LEU A 14 10.49 2.75 9.03
C LEU A 14 11.28 3.67 8.13
N THR A 15 12.42 3.19 7.66
CA THR A 15 13.08 3.74 6.47
C THR A 15 12.93 2.71 5.36
N LEU A 16 12.33 3.11 4.24
CA LEU A 16 12.03 2.23 3.11
C LEU A 16 12.76 2.70 1.87
N GLU A 17 13.22 1.74 1.09
CA GLU A 17 13.69 1.96 -0.27
C GLU A 17 12.58 1.58 -1.24
N LEU A 18 12.05 2.57 -1.96
CA LEU A 18 10.95 2.40 -2.92
C LEU A 18 11.50 2.31 -4.33
N PHE A 19 10.90 1.43 -5.13
CA PHE A 19 11.28 1.23 -6.52
C PHE A 19 10.08 1.42 -7.45
N SER A 20 10.28 2.20 -8.51
CA SER A 20 9.30 2.39 -9.59
C SER A 20 10.03 2.38 -10.92
N LYS A 21 9.89 1.27 -11.67
CA LYS A 21 10.68 0.98 -12.88
C LYS A 21 12.18 1.09 -12.59
N ASN A 22 12.87 2.04 -13.23
CA ASN A 22 14.31 2.27 -13.09
C ASN A 22 14.64 3.40 -12.10
N ALA A 23 13.65 3.86 -11.34
CA ALA A 23 13.82 4.91 -10.33
C ALA A 23 13.73 4.32 -8.93
N ARG A 24 14.49 4.93 -8.02
CA ARG A 24 14.63 4.58 -6.60
C ARG A 24 14.31 5.81 -5.76
N ALA A 25 13.73 5.60 -4.58
CA ALA A 25 13.57 6.62 -3.56
C ALA A 25 13.84 6.06 -2.16
N ASP A 26 14.54 6.81 -1.33
CA ASP A 26 14.60 6.54 0.10
C ASP A 26 13.55 7.41 0.79
N VAL A 27 12.72 6.79 1.63
CA VAL A 27 11.65 7.48 2.36
C VAL A 27 11.68 7.09 3.82
N LYS A 28 11.43 8.05 4.70
CA LYS A 28 11.09 7.78 6.11
C LYS A 28 9.59 7.74 6.24
N VAL A 29 9.05 6.69 6.84
CA VAL A 29 7.61 6.44 6.92
C VAL A 29 7.22 6.18 8.37
N LYS A 30 6.23 6.93 8.85
CA LYS A 30 5.48 6.58 10.04
C LYS A 30 4.12 6.06 9.59
N GLN A 31 3.77 4.84 9.99
CA GLN A 31 2.49 4.25 9.57
C GLN A 31 1.75 3.54 10.70
N ILE A 32 0.43 3.50 10.54
CA ILE A 32 -0.48 2.70 11.34
C ILE A 32 -1.10 1.67 10.40
N VAL A 33 -1.00 0.40 10.79
CA VAL A 33 -1.68 -0.72 10.12
C VAL A 33 -2.75 -1.26 11.06
N GLN A 34 -3.99 -1.32 10.59
CA GLN A 34 -5.12 -1.78 11.38
C GLN A 34 -5.94 -2.81 10.61
N ARG A 35 -6.26 -3.94 11.24
CA ARG A 35 -7.23 -4.91 10.70
C ARG A 35 -8.58 -4.75 11.38
N LEU A 36 -9.63 -4.68 10.58
CA LEU A 36 -11.02 -4.60 10.96
C LEU A 36 -11.75 -5.79 10.37
N VAL A 37 -12.30 -6.64 11.23
CA VAL A 37 -13.09 -7.82 10.82
C VAL A 37 -14.56 -7.49 11.04
N GLU A 38 -15.32 -7.50 9.96
CA GLU A 38 -16.77 -7.30 9.94
C GLU A 38 -17.48 -8.58 9.47
N PRO A 39 -18.80 -8.74 9.68
CA PRO A 39 -19.49 -9.99 9.37
C PRO A 39 -19.40 -10.44 7.90
N ASP A 40 -19.32 -9.50 6.96
CA ASP A 40 -19.32 -9.76 5.51
C ASP A 40 -17.98 -9.43 4.83
N ARG A 41 -17.02 -8.87 5.57
CA ARG A 41 -15.75 -8.39 5.02
C ARG A 41 -14.62 -8.27 6.03
N ASP A 42 -13.40 -8.33 5.51
CA ASP A 42 -12.17 -8.09 6.23
C ASP A 42 -11.41 -6.93 5.58
N VAL A 43 -11.00 -5.96 6.39
CA VAL A 43 -10.34 -4.73 5.92
C VAL A 43 -9.03 -4.55 6.65
N ILE A 44 -7.95 -4.38 5.90
CA ILE A 44 -6.66 -3.92 6.42
C ILE A 44 -6.48 -2.48 5.95
N LEU A 45 -6.48 -1.54 6.89
CA LEU A 45 -6.24 -0.12 6.69
C LEU A 45 -4.77 0.21 6.93
N PHE A 46 -4.20 1.02 6.05
CA PHE A 46 -2.88 1.62 6.20
C PHE A 46 -3.04 3.14 6.19
N VAL A 47 -2.52 3.81 7.21
CA VAL A 47 -2.45 5.27 7.28
C VAL A 47 -1.00 5.66 7.52
N SER A 48 -0.40 6.33 6.55
CA SER A 48 1.01 6.66 6.60
C SER A 48 1.29 8.14 6.32
N SER A 49 2.33 8.63 6.96
CA SER A 49 3.01 9.88 6.66
C SER A 49 4.43 9.55 6.26
N ALA A 50 4.86 10.08 5.13
CA ALA A 50 6.15 9.76 4.56
C ALA A 50 6.90 11.01 4.13
N THR A 51 8.16 11.10 4.51
CA THR A 51 9.09 12.16 4.14
C THR A 51 10.14 11.56 3.21
N PRO A 52 10.13 11.90 1.91
CA PRO A 52 11.21 11.52 1.01
C PRO A 52 12.53 12.08 1.49
N VAL A 53 13.57 11.24 1.48
CA VAL A 53 14.95 11.65 1.73
C VAL A 53 15.64 11.91 0.40
N GLU A 54 15.43 11.02 -0.57
CA GLU A 54 16.04 11.09 -1.89
C GLU A 54 15.12 10.47 -2.94
N ILE A 55 15.01 11.05 -4.14
CA ILE A 55 14.38 10.42 -5.31
C ILE A 55 15.31 10.58 -6.52
N LYS A 56 15.61 9.48 -7.23
CA LYS A 56 16.52 9.48 -8.40
C LYS A 56 17.86 10.18 -8.11
N HIS A 57 18.46 9.87 -6.96
CA HIS A 57 19.73 10.45 -6.52
C HIS A 57 19.70 11.96 -6.24
N LYS A 58 18.51 12.54 -5.99
CA LYS A 58 18.35 13.94 -5.63
C LYS A 58 17.66 14.06 -4.28
N PRO A 59 18.24 14.81 -3.33
CA PRO A 59 17.57 15.07 -2.06
C PRO A 59 16.28 15.86 -2.30
N ILE A 60 15.25 15.56 -1.53
CA ILE A 60 13.97 16.26 -1.56
C ILE A 60 13.62 16.66 -0.14
N ASP A 61 13.97 17.89 0.23
CA ASP A 61 13.67 18.43 1.55
C ASP A 61 12.35 19.20 1.55
N GLY A 62 11.62 19.17 2.65
CA GLY A 62 10.36 19.88 2.82
C GLY A 62 9.15 19.32 2.04
N LEU A 63 9.24 18.11 1.48
CA LEU A 63 8.10 17.38 0.94
C LEU A 63 7.61 16.33 1.94
N ILE A 64 6.31 16.30 2.19
CA ILE A 64 5.64 15.22 2.93
C ILE A 64 4.55 14.66 2.03
N TYR A 65 4.38 13.33 2.01
CA TYR A 65 3.18 12.74 1.44
C TYR A 65 2.46 11.88 2.47
N HIS A 66 1.13 11.94 2.40
CA HIS A 66 0.25 11.12 3.22
C HIS A 66 -0.39 10.08 2.32
N ALA A 67 -0.27 8.81 2.69
CA ALA A 67 -1.00 7.74 2.02
C ALA A 67 -2.07 7.16 2.95
N ARG A 68 -3.25 6.93 2.37
CA ARG A 68 -4.33 6.17 2.99
C ARG A 68 -4.67 5.03 2.06
N GLU A 69 -4.53 3.82 2.56
CA GLU A 69 -4.63 2.61 1.76
C GLU A 69 -5.55 1.63 2.47
N TYR A 70 -6.23 0.79 1.69
CA TYR A 70 -6.87 -0.38 2.24
C TYR A 70 -6.79 -1.58 1.31
N ALA A 71 -6.71 -2.76 1.92
CA ALA A 71 -7.02 -4.03 1.29
C ALA A 71 -8.33 -4.54 1.88
N LEU A 72 -9.31 -4.81 1.03
CA LEU A 72 -10.63 -5.30 1.39
C LEU A 72 -10.84 -6.67 0.77
N THR A 73 -11.19 -7.64 1.61
CA THR A 73 -11.68 -8.96 1.17
C THR A 73 -13.14 -9.09 1.55
N LYS A 74 -14.00 -9.45 0.59
CA LYS A 74 -15.43 -9.69 0.84
C LYS A 74 -16.00 -10.73 -0.12
N ARG A 75 -17.17 -11.28 0.18
CA ARG A 75 -17.88 -12.14 -0.79
C ARG A 75 -18.22 -11.34 -2.05
N PHE A 76 -17.94 -11.92 -3.21
CA PHE A 76 -18.30 -11.29 -4.49
C PHE A 76 -19.81 -11.38 -4.70
N THR A 77 -20.44 -10.30 -5.17
CA THR A 77 -21.91 -10.23 -5.34
C THR A 77 -22.45 -11.28 -6.32
N GLY A 78 -21.66 -11.69 -7.31
CA GLY A 78 -22.02 -12.77 -8.24
C GLY A 78 -21.66 -14.19 -7.77
N SER A 79 -21.27 -14.37 -6.50
CA SER A 79 -20.95 -15.69 -5.95
C SER A 79 -22.22 -16.53 -5.76
N THR A 80 -22.19 -17.80 -6.18
CA THR A 80 -23.25 -18.78 -5.95
C THR A 80 -22.79 -19.87 -4.97
N PRO A 81 -23.69 -20.73 -4.44
CA PRO A 81 -23.29 -21.87 -3.61
C PRO A 81 -22.36 -22.86 -4.32
N GLU A 82 -22.52 -23.03 -5.64
CA GLU A 82 -21.69 -23.93 -6.46
C GLU A 82 -20.37 -23.27 -6.86
N HIS A 83 -20.32 -21.93 -6.87
CA HIS A 83 -19.15 -21.14 -7.23
C HIS A 83 -18.94 -20.02 -6.20
N GLU A 84 -18.28 -20.37 -5.11
CA GLU A 84 -17.90 -19.41 -4.09
C GLU A 84 -16.78 -18.50 -4.59
N LEU A 85 -17.08 -17.20 -4.66
CA LEU A 85 -16.16 -16.19 -5.18
C LEU A 85 -15.95 -15.11 -4.11
N SER A 86 -14.68 -14.77 -3.89
CA SER A 86 -14.28 -13.64 -3.05
C SER A 86 -13.70 -12.53 -3.91
N LEU A 87 -13.96 -11.29 -3.54
CA LEU A 87 -13.36 -10.10 -4.13
C LEU A 87 -12.27 -9.57 -3.22
N LEU A 88 -11.07 -9.42 -3.77
CA LEU A 88 -9.98 -8.66 -3.18
C LEU A 88 -9.89 -7.30 -3.87
N GLN A 89 -10.03 -6.23 -3.10
CA GLN A 89 -9.96 -4.86 -3.59
C GLN A 89 -8.85 -4.10 -2.88
N TYR A 90 -7.95 -3.50 -3.67
CA TYR A 90 -6.94 -2.57 -3.19
C TYR A 90 -7.32 -1.14 -3.54
N TYR A 91 -7.04 -0.22 -2.63
CA TYR A 91 -7.20 1.21 -2.85
C TYR A 91 -6.07 1.97 -2.19
N VAL A 92 -5.56 3.00 -2.87
CA VAL A 92 -4.53 3.89 -2.36
C VAL A 92 -4.92 5.32 -2.73
N ARG A 93 -4.89 6.22 -1.73
CA ARG A 93 -5.01 7.66 -1.91
C ARG A 93 -3.75 8.32 -1.38
N VAL A 94 -3.12 9.15 -2.22
CA VAL A 94 -1.94 9.94 -1.84
C VAL A 94 -2.29 11.43 -1.90
N SER A 95 -1.89 12.18 -0.88
CA SER A 95 -1.86 13.64 -0.88
C SER A 95 -0.46 14.14 -0.56
N PHE A 96 -0.09 15.29 -1.13
CA PHE A 96 1.21 15.93 -0.88
C PHE A 96 1.00 17.18 -0.04
N ASP A 97 1.83 17.33 0.98
CA ASP A 97 1.96 18.51 1.81
C ASP A 97 3.42 19.00 1.74
N TYR A 98 3.61 20.28 2.07
CA TYR A 98 4.90 20.95 1.95
C TYR A 98 5.20 21.72 3.23
N ASP A 99 6.48 21.77 3.59
CA ASP A 99 6.91 22.59 4.71
C ASP A 99 6.65 24.08 4.43
N PRO A 100 6.35 24.89 5.47
CA PRO A 100 6.08 26.31 5.29
C PRO A 100 7.22 27.02 4.54
N GLY A 101 6.89 27.72 3.45
CA GLY A 101 7.85 28.45 2.62
C GLY A 101 8.57 27.60 1.57
N VAL A 102 8.32 26.28 1.51
CA VAL A 102 8.82 25.41 0.45
C VAL A 102 7.80 25.38 -0.70
N GLU A 103 8.24 25.80 -1.88
CA GLU A 103 7.47 25.67 -3.11
C GLU A 103 8.19 24.75 -4.10
N PHE A 104 7.47 23.76 -4.61
CA PHE A 104 7.96 22.90 -5.67
C PHE A 104 7.36 23.30 -7.03
N ASP A 105 8.20 23.36 -8.06
CA ASP A 105 7.71 23.51 -9.43
C ASP A 105 6.73 22.38 -9.79
N ARG A 106 5.69 22.71 -10.55
CA ARG A 106 4.64 21.77 -10.96
C ARG A 106 5.20 20.55 -11.69
N ARG A 107 6.29 20.70 -12.45
CA ARG A 107 6.93 19.55 -13.13
C ARG A 107 7.59 18.61 -12.12
N HIS A 108 8.17 19.16 -11.07
CA HIS A 108 8.76 18.37 -9.99
C HIS A 108 7.68 17.57 -9.25
N VAL A 109 6.61 18.24 -8.80
CA VAL A 109 5.46 17.58 -8.13
C VAL A 109 4.87 16.48 -9.00
N ARG A 110 4.69 16.75 -10.31
CA ARG A 110 4.22 15.74 -11.26
C ARG A 110 5.16 14.53 -11.35
N SER A 111 6.48 14.76 -11.36
CA SER A 111 7.45 13.67 -11.44
C SER A 111 7.42 12.80 -10.18
N VAL A 112 7.30 13.41 -9.00
CA VAL A 112 7.12 12.68 -7.74
C VAL A 112 5.80 11.90 -7.75
N GLY A 113 4.70 12.53 -8.15
CA GLY A 113 3.40 11.86 -8.25
C GLY A 113 3.43 10.64 -9.19
N GLN A 114 4.12 10.74 -10.32
CA GLN A 114 4.31 9.61 -11.24
C GLN A 114 5.16 8.50 -10.63
N PHE A 115 6.22 8.85 -9.90
CA PHE A 115 7.04 7.87 -9.20
C PHE A 115 6.22 7.09 -8.17
N ILE A 116 5.53 7.80 -7.28
CA ILE A 116 4.70 7.23 -6.21
C ILE A 116 3.56 6.38 -6.78
N SER A 117 2.87 6.87 -7.82
CA SER A 117 1.82 6.10 -8.50
C SER A 117 2.36 4.80 -9.09
N GLY A 118 3.54 4.85 -9.74
CA GLY A 118 4.18 3.67 -10.30
C GLY A 118 4.65 2.67 -9.23
N TYR A 119 5.12 3.17 -8.08
CA TYR A 119 5.45 2.33 -6.93
C TYR A 119 4.22 1.59 -6.42
N PHE A 120 3.14 2.31 -6.09
CA PHE A 120 1.92 1.68 -5.56
C PHE A 120 1.27 0.70 -6.55
N ALA A 121 1.20 1.04 -7.84
CA ALA A 121 0.68 0.13 -8.85
C ALA A 121 1.51 -1.17 -8.92
N GLY A 122 2.84 -1.06 -8.86
CA GLY A 122 3.73 -2.22 -8.82
C GLY A 122 3.58 -3.05 -7.55
N THR A 123 3.44 -2.39 -6.40
CA THR A 123 3.24 -3.04 -5.09
C THR A 123 1.91 -3.79 -5.03
N ILE A 124 0.81 -3.17 -5.45
CA ILE A 124 -0.52 -3.83 -5.52
C ILE A 124 -0.45 -5.08 -6.39
N ARG A 125 0.17 -4.98 -7.57
CA ARG A 125 0.34 -6.13 -8.46
C ARG A 125 1.12 -7.28 -7.79
N ARG A 126 2.23 -6.96 -7.11
CA ARG A 126 3.02 -7.97 -6.38
C ARG A 126 2.23 -8.62 -5.25
N TYR A 127 1.38 -7.86 -4.55
CA TYR A 127 0.50 -8.41 -3.52
C TYR A 127 -0.53 -9.37 -4.12
N GLN A 128 -1.16 -8.97 -5.24
CA GLN A 128 -2.07 -9.85 -5.97
C GLN A 128 -1.37 -11.16 -6.38
N GLU A 129 -0.22 -11.08 -7.06
CA GLU A 129 0.54 -12.25 -7.53
C GLU A 129 0.93 -13.18 -6.35
N ARG A 130 1.35 -12.60 -5.22
CA ARG A 130 1.70 -13.39 -4.02
C ARG A 130 0.49 -14.10 -3.41
N ILE A 131 -0.65 -13.44 -3.34
CA ILE A 131 -1.87 -14.03 -2.79
C ILE A 131 -2.38 -15.15 -3.72
N GLU A 132 -2.45 -14.89 -5.02
CA GLU A 132 -2.86 -15.89 -6.02
C GLU A 132 -1.97 -17.13 -5.96
N ASN A 133 -0.64 -16.94 -5.95
CA ASN A 133 0.30 -18.06 -5.84
C ASN A 133 0.15 -18.83 -4.53
N ALA A 134 -0.03 -18.13 -3.39
CA ALA A 134 -0.23 -18.80 -2.10
C ALA A 134 -1.51 -19.65 -2.07
N LEU A 135 -2.59 -19.17 -2.69
CA LEU A 135 -3.86 -19.89 -2.81
C LEU A 135 -3.75 -21.10 -3.75
N ILE A 136 -3.02 -20.96 -4.86
CA ILE A 136 -2.73 -22.07 -5.78
C ILE A 136 -1.91 -23.14 -5.06
N ASP A 137 -0.82 -22.76 -4.39
CA ASP A 137 0.04 -23.68 -3.65
C ASP A 137 -0.73 -24.42 -2.54
N GLN A 138 -1.65 -23.71 -1.86
CA GLN A 138 -2.52 -24.33 -0.87
C GLN A 138 -3.44 -25.38 -1.50
N THR A 139 -4.04 -25.08 -2.64
CA THR A 139 -4.91 -26.01 -3.38
C THR A 139 -4.12 -27.24 -3.84
N LEU A 140 -2.92 -27.05 -4.38
CA LEU A 140 -2.07 -28.14 -4.86
C LEU A 140 -1.59 -29.05 -3.70
N ARG A 141 -1.38 -28.51 -2.50
CA ARG A 141 -1.03 -29.31 -1.31
C ARG A 141 -2.19 -30.11 -0.73
N GLN A 142 -3.43 -29.76 -1.09
CA GLN A 142 -4.64 -30.43 -0.63
C GLN A 142 -5.12 -31.53 -1.59
N GLN A 143 -4.42 -31.71 -2.72
CA GLN A 143 -4.59 -32.82 -3.67
C GLN A 143 -3.61 -33.95 -3.40
#